data_AF-A0A2A2W519-F1
#
_entry.id   AF-A0A2A2W519-F1
#
_cell.length_a   1.000
_cell.length_b   1.000
_cell.length_c   1.000
_cell.angle_alpha   90.00
_cell.angle_beta   90.00
_cell.angle_gamma   90.00
#
_symmetry.space_group_name_H-M   'P 1'
#
loop_
_entity.id
_entity.type
_entity.pdbx_description
1 polymer ?
#
loop_
_entity_poly.entity_id
_entity_poly.type
_entity_poly.pdbx_seq_one_letter_code
_entity_poly.pdbx_strand_id
1 'polypeptide(L)'
;MQELLAVRSIRVPRWLDHSLGLVAYIYLGAAVIFAATKTGFIICRYDPFIPFFRLGANTDMLLFGSSILLISVFVGRPYCRYLCPYGAILRVLSCFSKWRLSIPPDTCINCQLCEDVCPYGAIHPPTVAQSPERRRKGKRRLITALMAAPVVVLGFWWLGTALAVPLSQWHPESRLAEQVRLEELGVAESTTEASDAFRGSGRSVEQLYQSALSRRNDFVTLGGLLGAWTGLVIGFKLIHLSVRRRRDDYQADRAGCVSCGRCYWYCPVEKVRLGLISDVSEALPDGQMPTGPLVQLTVGGKKS
;
A
#
# COMPACT_ATOMS: atom_id res chain seq x y z
N MET A 1 -4.71 14.49 11.74
CA MET A 1 -6.14 14.21 11.88
C MET A 1 -6.46 12.73 12.08
N GLN A 2 -6.12 11.80 11.17
CA GLN A 2 -6.46 10.36 11.36
C GLN A 2 -5.88 9.74 12.65
N GLU A 3 -4.71 10.19 13.11
CA GLU A 3 -4.09 9.74 14.37
C GLU A 3 -4.81 10.23 15.63
N LEU A 4 -5.50 11.38 15.56
CA LEU A 4 -6.23 11.92 16.72
C LEU A 4 -7.48 11.08 17.05
N LEU A 5 -7.98 10.32 16.07
CA LEU A 5 -9.18 9.51 16.21
C LEU A 5 -8.89 8.04 16.56
N ALA A 6 -7.62 7.63 16.53
CA ALA A 6 -7.22 6.26 16.80
C ALA A 6 -7.23 5.98 18.31
N VAL A 7 -8.41 5.70 18.86
CA VAL A 7 -8.60 5.41 20.29
C VAL A 7 -8.09 4.00 20.66
N ARG A 8 -8.32 3.01 19.79
CA ARG A 8 -7.91 1.62 20.03
C ARG A 8 -7.42 0.97 18.73
N SER A 9 -6.12 1.06 18.48
CA SER A 9 -5.49 0.47 17.30
C SER A 9 -5.50 -1.07 17.38
N ILE A 10 -6.26 -1.71 16.51
CA ILE A 10 -6.28 -3.16 16.35
C ILE A 10 -5.08 -3.57 15.48
N ARG A 11 -4.31 -4.57 15.95
CA ARG A 11 -3.23 -5.16 15.15
C ARG A 11 -3.84 -5.96 14.00
N VAL A 12 -3.70 -5.43 12.79
CA VAL A 12 -4.14 -6.11 11.56
C VAL A 12 -3.23 -7.32 11.30
N PRO A 13 -3.76 -8.50 10.94
CA PRO A 13 -2.94 -9.66 10.64
C PRO A 13 -2.01 -9.37 9.45
N ARG A 14 -0.77 -9.89 9.52
CA ARG A 14 0.29 -9.56 8.54
C ARG A 14 -0.09 -9.90 7.11
N TRP A 15 -0.87 -10.97 6.86
CA TRP A 15 -1.33 -11.29 5.50
C TRP A 15 -2.20 -10.17 4.94
N LEU A 16 -3.11 -9.63 5.76
CA LEU A 16 -4.10 -8.64 5.33
C LEU A 16 -3.43 -7.29 5.10
N ASP A 17 -2.49 -6.93 5.98
CA ASP A 17 -1.67 -5.74 5.80
C ASP A 17 -0.86 -5.78 4.50
N HIS A 18 -0.29 -6.94 4.18
CA HIS A 18 0.39 -7.15 2.91
C HIS A 18 -0.59 -7.08 1.73
N SER A 19 -1.73 -7.76 1.77
CA SER A 19 -2.69 -7.73 0.65
C SER A 19 -3.25 -6.33 0.40
N LEU A 20 -3.71 -5.64 1.45
CA LEU A 20 -4.23 -4.27 1.32
C LEU A 20 -3.14 -3.29 0.89
N GLY A 21 -1.89 -3.49 1.30
CA GLY A 21 -0.77 -2.67 0.84
C GLY A 21 -0.49 -2.80 -0.66
N LEU A 22 -0.91 -3.89 -1.34
CA LEU A 22 -0.80 -4.01 -2.80
C LEU A 22 -1.73 -3.02 -3.51
N VAL A 23 -2.90 -2.75 -2.94
CA VAL A 23 -3.91 -1.86 -3.52
C VAL A 23 -3.32 -0.48 -3.77
N ALA A 24 -2.52 0.06 -2.85
CA ALA A 24 -1.85 1.35 -3.01
C ALA A 24 -0.93 1.40 -4.25
N TYR A 25 -0.22 0.31 -4.55
CA TYR A 25 0.68 0.23 -5.72
C TYR A 25 -0.08 0.07 -7.04
N ILE A 26 -1.18 -0.69 -7.03
CA ILE A 26 -2.08 -0.82 -8.18
C ILE A 26 -2.73 0.52 -8.47
N TYR A 27 -3.23 1.19 -7.42
CA TYR A 27 -3.82 2.52 -7.50
C TYR A 27 -2.83 3.57 -8.01
N LEU A 28 -1.56 3.51 -7.57
CA LEU A 28 -0.49 4.35 -8.11
C LEU A 28 -0.26 4.10 -9.61
N GLY A 29 -0.19 2.84 -10.04
CA GLY A 29 -0.04 2.50 -11.46
C GLY A 29 -1.22 2.99 -12.31
N ALA A 30 -2.45 2.81 -11.81
CA ALA A 30 -3.64 3.32 -12.46
C ALA A 30 -3.59 4.85 -12.56
N ALA A 31 -3.28 5.54 -11.46
CA ALA A 31 -3.18 6.99 -11.44
C ALA A 31 -2.21 7.56 -12.48
N VAL A 32 -1.04 6.94 -12.68
CA VAL A 32 -0.07 7.35 -13.70
C VAL A 32 -0.65 7.20 -15.10
N ILE A 33 -1.37 6.12 -15.37
CA ILE A 33 -1.96 5.82 -16.68
C ILE A 33 -3.17 6.73 -16.99
N PHE A 34 -4.02 6.97 -16.01
CA PHE A 34 -5.15 7.93 -16.14
C PHE A 34 -4.65 9.37 -16.33
N ALA A 35 -3.55 9.73 -15.65
CA ALA A 35 -2.89 11.02 -15.89
C ALA A 35 -2.33 11.11 -17.31
N ALA A 36 -1.70 10.04 -17.82
CA ALA A 36 -1.14 10.00 -19.18
C ALA A 36 -2.22 10.11 -20.27
N THR A 37 -3.42 9.55 -20.04
CA THR A 37 -4.53 9.58 -21.02
C THR A 37 -5.38 10.84 -20.98
N LYS A 38 -5.16 11.74 -20.03
CA LYS A 38 -5.97 12.96 -19.81
C LYS A 38 -7.46 12.68 -19.63
N THR A 39 -7.84 11.45 -19.28
CA THR A 39 -9.25 11.01 -19.13
C THR A 39 -9.84 11.39 -17.78
N GLY A 40 -9.03 11.94 -16.87
CA GLY A 40 -9.44 12.45 -15.57
C GLY A 40 -8.57 11.90 -14.44
N PHE A 41 -8.42 12.67 -13.38
CA PHE A 41 -7.64 12.25 -12.22
C PHE A 41 -8.53 11.46 -11.26
N ILE A 42 -8.47 10.12 -11.32
CA ILE A 42 -9.11 9.22 -10.33
C ILE A 42 -8.68 9.58 -8.89
N ILE A 43 -7.45 10.08 -8.73
CA ILE A 43 -6.93 10.62 -7.46
C ILE A 43 -7.84 11.69 -6.89
N CYS A 44 -8.34 12.62 -7.73
CA CYS A 44 -9.14 13.73 -7.25
C CYS A 44 -10.54 13.30 -6.79
N ARG A 45 -11.05 12.15 -7.24
CA ARG A 45 -12.38 11.64 -6.83
C ARG A 45 -12.35 10.84 -5.54
N TYR A 46 -11.27 10.09 -5.30
CA TYR A 46 -11.18 9.16 -4.16
C TYR A 46 -10.28 9.67 -3.02
N ASP A 47 -9.76 10.90 -3.11
CA ASP A 47 -9.03 11.50 -2.00
C ASP A 47 -9.99 12.14 -0.98
N PRO A 48 -10.05 11.64 0.26
CA PRO A 48 -10.96 12.13 1.29
C PRO A 48 -10.59 13.52 1.82
N PHE A 49 -9.39 14.03 1.54
CA PHE A 49 -8.92 15.35 2.00
C PHE A 49 -9.35 16.48 1.06
N ILE A 50 -9.47 16.22 -0.24
CA ILE A 50 -9.89 17.23 -1.23
C ILE A 50 -11.27 17.85 -0.91
N PRO A 51 -12.35 17.07 -0.66
CA PRO A 51 -13.67 17.64 -0.35
C PRO A 51 -13.67 18.43 0.97
N PHE A 52 -12.84 18.03 1.94
CA PHE A 52 -12.69 18.77 3.21
C PHE A 52 -12.08 20.16 2.99
N PHE A 53 -11.03 20.28 2.17
CA PHE A 53 -10.37 21.57 1.92
C PHE A 53 -11.09 22.44 0.88
N ARG A 54 -11.84 21.85 -0.06
CA ARG A 54 -12.56 22.61 -1.10
C ARG A 54 -13.98 23.01 -0.74
N LEU A 55 -14.55 22.55 0.39
CA LEU A 55 -15.95 22.80 0.80
C LEU A 55 -17.00 22.51 -0.29
N GLY A 56 -16.62 21.74 -1.32
CA GLY A 56 -17.45 21.32 -2.45
C GLY A 56 -17.39 19.81 -2.53
N ALA A 57 -18.28 19.14 -1.80
CA ALA A 57 -18.30 17.69 -1.66
C ALA A 57 -19.49 17.10 -2.43
N ASN A 58 -19.21 16.17 -3.34
CA ASN A 58 -20.24 15.28 -3.89
C ASN A 58 -20.58 14.22 -2.83
N THR A 59 -21.83 13.74 -2.80
CA THR A 59 -22.33 12.76 -1.82
C THR A 59 -21.47 11.49 -1.77
N ASP A 60 -21.01 11.01 -2.93
CA ASP A 60 -20.10 9.85 -3.05
C ASP A 60 -18.78 10.05 -2.29
N MET A 61 -18.18 11.24 -2.41
CA MET A 61 -16.91 11.58 -1.77
C MET A 61 -17.07 11.66 -0.25
N LEU A 62 -18.20 12.21 0.21
CA LEU A 62 -18.51 12.34 1.63
C LEU A 62 -18.72 10.96 2.26
N LEU A 63 -19.48 10.09 1.60
CA LEU A 63 -19.72 8.73 2.06
C LEU A 63 -18.42 7.92 2.16
N PHE A 64 -17.59 8.01 1.11
CA PHE A 64 -16.30 7.32 1.08
C PHE A 64 -15.35 7.85 2.17
N GLY A 65 -15.20 9.17 2.28
CA GLY A 65 -14.36 9.79 3.31
C GLY A 65 -14.82 9.49 4.73
N SER A 66 -16.13 9.51 4.98
CA SER A 66 -16.74 9.12 6.26
C SER A 66 -16.45 7.66 6.60
N SER A 67 -16.61 6.74 5.64
CA SER A 67 -16.32 5.32 5.86
C SER A 67 -14.87 5.06 6.25
N ILE A 68 -13.92 5.75 5.60
CA ILE A 68 -12.49 5.67 5.92
C ILE A 68 -12.20 6.26 7.29
N LEU A 69 -12.88 7.35 7.67
CA LEU A 69 -12.75 7.97 8.97
C LEU A 69 -13.20 7.03 10.08
N LEU A 70 -14.35 6.35 9.89
CA LEU A 70 -14.84 5.33 10.82
C LEU A 70 -13.84 4.17 10.97
N ILE A 71 -13.27 3.69 9.86
CA ILE A 71 -12.23 2.65 9.88
C ILE A 71 -10.97 3.15 10.61
N SER A 72 -10.65 4.45 10.51
CA SER A 72 -9.44 5.02 11.12
C SER A 72 -9.44 5.02 12.65
N VAL A 73 -10.61 4.86 13.28
CA VAL A 73 -10.75 4.68 14.73
C VAL A 73 -10.11 3.36 15.20
N PHE A 74 -10.22 2.32 14.37
CA PHE A 74 -9.73 0.97 14.68
C PHE A 74 -8.36 0.67 14.05
N VAL A 75 -8.11 1.20 12.84
CA VAL A 75 -6.89 0.95 12.09
C VAL A 75 -6.13 2.26 11.92
N GLY A 76 -4.88 2.32 12.38
CA GLY A 76 -4.06 3.52 12.19
C GLY A 76 -3.81 3.82 10.70
N ARG A 77 -4.24 5.01 10.26
CA ARG A 77 -4.05 5.56 8.89
C ARG A 77 -4.45 4.61 7.74
N PRO A 78 -5.71 4.14 7.66
CA PRO A 78 -6.08 3.13 6.68
C PRO A 78 -5.95 3.66 5.25
N TYR A 79 -6.30 4.94 5.01
CA TYR A 79 -6.14 5.56 3.70
C TYR A 79 -4.67 5.70 3.30
N CYS A 80 -3.83 6.32 4.13
CA CYS A 80 -2.42 6.52 3.80
C CYS A 80 -1.65 5.19 3.67
N ARG A 81 -2.06 4.16 4.41
CA ARG A 81 -1.41 2.84 4.41
C ARG A 81 -1.82 1.96 3.23
N TYR A 82 -3.06 2.05 2.76
CA TYR A 82 -3.62 1.08 1.81
C TYR A 82 -4.12 1.64 0.50
N LEU A 83 -4.53 2.91 0.44
CA LEU A 83 -5.13 3.50 -0.76
C LEU A 83 -4.28 4.63 -1.35
N CYS A 84 -3.60 5.41 -0.51
CA CYS A 84 -2.91 6.61 -0.94
C CYS A 84 -1.70 6.30 -1.85
N PRO A 85 -1.64 6.85 -3.08
CA PRO A 85 -0.52 6.63 -3.99
C PRO A 85 0.78 7.24 -3.45
N TYR A 86 0.70 8.37 -2.75
CA TYR A 86 1.84 8.99 -2.08
C TYR A 86 2.42 8.09 -0.97
N GLY A 87 1.56 7.37 -0.24
CA GLY A 87 1.99 6.39 0.75
C GLY A 87 2.81 5.25 0.13
N ALA A 88 2.44 4.77 -1.06
CA ALA A 88 3.20 3.75 -1.78
C ALA A 88 4.61 4.25 -2.19
N ILE A 89 4.71 5.48 -2.68
CA ILE A 89 6.00 6.11 -3.03
C ILE A 89 6.88 6.28 -1.80
N LEU A 90 6.33 6.84 -0.72
CA LEU A 90 7.07 7.03 0.53
C LEU A 90 7.58 5.70 1.10
N ARG A 91 6.81 4.62 1.00
CA ARG A 91 7.28 3.29 1.42
C ARG A 91 8.51 2.83 0.64
N VAL A 92 8.54 3.06 -0.67
CA VAL A 92 9.72 2.74 -1.49
C VAL A 92 10.90 3.62 -1.10
N LEU A 93 10.70 4.94 -1.00
CA LEU A 93 11.75 5.89 -0.62
C LEU A 93 12.31 5.62 0.80
N SER A 94 11.45 5.23 1.74
CA SER A 94 11.85 4.88 3.11
C SER A 94 12.81 3.69 3.17
N CYS A 95 12.74 2.76 2.20
CA CYS A 95 13.68 1.66 2.10
C CYS A 95 15.10 2.15 1.79
N PHE A 96 15.22 3.21 0.99
CA PHE A 96 16.49 3.83 0.60
C PHE A 96 17.04 4.83 1.63
N SER A 97 16.26 5.19 2.64
CA SER A 97 16.73 6.06 3.72
C SER A 97 17.93 5.43 4.45
N LYS A 98 19.02 6.20 4.57
CA LYS A 98 20.19 5.85 5.39
C LYS A 98 19.89 5.93 6.88
N TRP A 99 18.97 6.80 7.26
CA TRP A 99 18.59 7.05 8.65
C TRP A 99 17.53 6.05 9.06
N ARG A 100 17.84 5.25 10.08
CA ARG A 100 16.93 4.24 10.62
C ARG A 100 16.66 4.52 12.09
N LEU A 101 15.38 4.40 12.45
CA LEU A 101 14.96 4.31 13.83
C LEU A 101 15.52 3.03 14.46
N SER A 102 16.46 3.18 15.39
CA SER A 102 16.92 2.09 16.27
C SER A 102 16.22 2.22 17.61
N ILE A 103 15.53 1.17 18.06
CA ILE A 103 14.72 1.19 19.29
C ILE A 103 15.62 1.20 20.54
N PRO A 104 16.60 0.30 20.69
CA PRO A 104 17.63 0.48 21.71
C PRO A 104 18.77 1.36 21.16
N PRO A 105 19.34 2.23 22.01
CA PRO A 105 20.62 2.88 21.73
C PRO A 105 21.80 1.88 21.86
N ASP A 106 21.64 0.88 22.74
CA ASP A 106 22.60 -0.20 23.01
C ASP A 106 22.06 -1.57 22.57
N THR A 107 22.45 -2.66 23.26
CA THR A 107 22.06 -4.04 22.94
C THR A 107 20.60 -4.33 23.31
N CYS A 108 19.84 -4.93 22.37
CA CYS A 108 18.47 -5.37 22.65
C CYS A 108 18.46 -6.62 23.54
N ILE A 109 17.66 -6.60 24.60
CA ILE A 109 17.48 -7.76 25.51
C ILE A 109 16.33 -8.71 25.09
N ASN A 110 15.69 -8.44 23.95
CA ASN A 110 14.57 -9.23 23.41
C ASN A 110 13.32 -9.35 24.31
N CYS A 111 13.00 -8.31 25.11
CA CYS A 111 11.86 -8.28 26.03
C CYS A 111 10.45 -8.18 25.40
N GLN A 112 10.34 -8.05 24.06
CA GLN A 112 9.07 -7.95 23.30
C GLN A 112 8.16 -6.73 23.59
N LEU A 113 8.37 -5.98 24.68
CA LEU A 113 7.58 -4.80 25.09
C LEU A 113 7.33 -3.81 23.94
N CYS A 114 8.35 -3.54 23.12
CA CYS A 114 8.22 -2.61 22.00
C CYS A 114 7.19 -3.07 20.96
N GLU A 115 7.10 -4.37 20.65
CA GLU A 115 6.15 -4.92 19.67
C GLU A 115 4.70 -4.77 20.13
N ASP A 116 4.44 -4.92 21.43
CA ASP A 116 3.09 -4.87 21.99
C ASP A 116 2.54 -3.45 22.10
N VAL A 117 3.40 -2.45 22.33
CA VAL A 117 2.98 -1.05 22.43
C VAL A 117 2.87 -0.34 21.08
N CYS A 118 3.32 -0.96 19.99
CA CYS A 118 3.32 -0.34 18.67
C CYS A 118 1.89 -0.29 18.08
N PRO A 119 1.28 0.90 17.92
CA PRO A 119 -0.08 1.01 17.41
C PRO A 119 -0.20 0.60 15.93
N TYR A 120 0.91 0.65 15.18
CA TYR A 120 0.94 0.32 13.75
C TYR A 120 1.36 -1.13 13.46
N GLY A 121 1.80 -1.89 14.48
CA GLY A 121 2.36 -3.23 14.30
C GLY A 121 3.64 -3.24 13.44
N ALA A 122 4.41 -2.15 13.48
CA ALA A 122 5.54 -1.91 12.60
C ALA A 122 6.89 -2.36 13.20
N ILE A 123 6.88 -3.30 14.15
CA ILE A 123 8.08 -3.85 14.77
C ILE A 123 8.20 -5.32 14.38
N HIS A 124 9.38 -5.68 13.91
CA HIS A 124 9.70 -7.04 13.49
C HIS A 124 10.48 -7.76 14.58
N PRO A 125 10.04 -8.97 14.99
CA PRO A 125 10.75 -9.77 15.96
C PRO A 125 12.06 -10.33 15.38
N PRO A 126 13.01 -10.72 16.27
CA PRO A 126 14.24 -11.37 15.87
C PRO A 126 13.97 -12.68 15.13
N THR A 127 14.85 -13.03 14.21
CA THR A 127 14.70 -14.25 13.43
C THR A 127 15.18 -15.46 14.21
N VAL A 128 14.26 -16.40 14.48
CA VAL A 128 14.59 -17.70 15.05
C VAL A 128 15.46 -18.55 14.12
N ALA A 129 16.51 -19.18 14.67
CA ALA A 129 17.37 -20.13 13.96
C ALA A 129 16.53 -21.25 13.32
N GLN A 130 16.88 -21.65 12.10
CA GLN A 130 16.12 -22.63 11.33
C GLN A 130 16.88 -23.93 11.19
N SER A 131 16.14 -25.04 11.25
CA SER A 131 16.69 -26.34 10.84
C SER A 131 17.08 -26.33 9.35
N PRO A 132 18.07 -27.14 8.94
CA PRO A 132 18.50 -27.25 7.54
C PRO A 132 17.33 -27.56 6.57
N GLU A 133 16.36 -28.38 7.00
CA GLU A 133 15.19 -28.73 6.19
C GLU A 133 14.31 -27.51 5.89
N ARG A 134 14.02 -26.66 6.89
CA ARG A 134 13.25 -25.43 6.71
C ARG A 134 13.99 -24.44 5.80
N ARG A 135 15.31 -24.37 5.89
CA ARG A 135 16.15 -23.57 4.97
C ARG A 135 16.03 -24.05 3.52
N ARG A 136 16.02 -25.37 3.29
CA ARG A 136 15.84 -25.96 1.95
C ARG A 136 14.45 -25.66 1.37
N LYS A 137 13.39 -25.79 2.18
CA LYS A 137 12.02 -25.40 1.79
C LYS A 137 11.93 -23.91 1.45
N GLY A 138 12.56 -23.03 2.24
CA GLY A 138 12.63 -21.60 1.96
C GLY A 138 13.36 -21.28 0.65
N LYS A 139 14.50 -21.93 0.37
CA LYS A 139 15.21 -21.79 -0.90
C LYS A 139 14.36 -22.24 -2.09
N ARG A 140 13.66 -23.38 -1.98
CA ARG A 140 12.72 -23.84 -3.02
C ARG A 140 11.61 -22.80 -3.27
N ARG A 141 11.00 -22.26 -2.21
CA ARG A 141 9.98 -21.20 -2.32
C ARG A 141 10.49 -19.94 -3.03
N LEU A 142 11.72 -19.52 -2.71
CA LEU A 142 12.34 -18.38 -3.38
C LEU A 142 12.59 -18.65 -4.87
N ILE A 143 13.09 -19.84 -5.22
CA ILE A 143 13.28 -20.24 -6.61
C ILE A 143 11.95 -20.29 -7.35
N THR A 144 10.91 -20.89 -6.76
CA THR A 144 9.58 -20.92 -7.37
C THR A 144 9.01 -19.52 -7.55
N ALA A 145 9.22 -18.60 -6.59
CA ALA A 145 8.77 -17.22 -6.72
C ALA A 145 9.51 -16.46 -7.82
N LEU A 146 10.82 -16.66 -7.97
CA LEU A 146 11.62 -16.06 -9.04
C LEU A 146 11.20 -16.58 -10.42
N MET A 147 10.96 -17.88 -10.56
CA MET A 147 10.51 -18.48 -11.82
C MET A 147 9.05 -18.11 -12.15
N ALA A 148 8.20 -17.97 -11.13
CA ALA A 148 6.81 -17.57 -11.31
C ALA A 148 6.66 -16.08 -11.63
N ALA A 149 7.58 -15.21 -11.19
CA ALA A 149 7.51 -13.77 -11.40
C ALA A 149 7.29 -13.36 -12.88
N PRO A 150 8.08 -13.84 -13.87
CA PRO A 150 7.82 -13.49 -15.28
C PRO A 150 6.47 -14.04 -15.79
N VAL A 151 6.07 -15.25 -15.35
CA VAL A 151 4.77 -15.83 -15.72
C VAL A 151 3.61 -15.00 -15.18
N VAL A 152 3.72 -14.53 -13.94
CA VAL A 152 2.74 -13.63 -13.32
C VAL A 152 2.68 -12.30 -14.08
N VAL A 153 3.83 -11.71 -14.44
CA VAL A 153 3.86 -10.47 -15.23
C VAL A 153 3.18 -10.64 -16.58
N LEU A 154 3.49 -11.71 -17.32
CA LEU A 154 2.88 -12.00 -18.62
C LEU A 154 1.37 -12.28 -18.49
N GLY A 155 0.96 -13.03 -17.46
CA GLY A 155 -0.44 -13.33 -17.19
C GLY A 155 -1.25 -12.05 -16.89
N PHE A 156 -0.73 -11.16 -16.05
CA PHE A 156 -1.41 -9.89 -15.77
C PHE A 156 -1.34 -8.90 -16.94
N TRP A 157 -0.27 -8.89 -17.74
CA TRP A 157 -0.19 -8.11 -18.97
C TRP A 157 -1.30 -8.53 -19.96
N TRP A 158 -1.44 -9.84 -20.20
CA TRP A 158 -2.49 -10.38 -21.06
C TRP A 158 -3.90 -10.13 -20.50
N LEU A 159 -4.09 -10.30 -19.19
CA LEU A 159 -5.37 -9.95 -18.54
C LEU A 159 -5.70 -8.45 -18.71
N GLY A 160 -4.69 -7.58 -18.60
CA GLY A 160 -4.83 -6.14 -18.78
C GLY A 160 -5.22 -5.75 -20.20
N THR A 161 -4.67 -6.41 -21.23
CA THR A 161 -5.08 -6.19 -22.62
C THR A 161 -6.47 -6.76 -22.91
N ALA A 162 -6.83 -7.89 -22.29
CA ALA A 162 -8.18 -8.46 -22.41
C ALA A 162 -9.26 -7.57 -21.78
N LEU A 163 -8.97 -6.97 -20.61
CA LEU A 163 -9.88 -6.06 -19.92
C LEU A 163 -9.94 -4.65 -20.54
N ALA A 164 -9.07 -4.32 -21.50
CA ALA A 164 -9.05 -3.00 -22.12
C ALA A 164 -10.34 -2.67 -22.89
N VAL A 165 -10.98 -3.68 -23.50
CA VAL A 165 -12.23 -3.50 -24.26
C VAL A 165 -13.38 -3.03 -23.35
N PRO A 166 -13.75 -3.74 -22.27
CA PRO A 166 -14.81 -3.25 -21.38
C PRO A 166 -14.42 -1.95 -20.67
N LEU A 167 -13.13 -1.73 -20.37
CA LEU A 167 -12.67 -0.50 -19.73
C LEU A 167 -12.79 0.72 -20.66
N SER A 168 -12.59 0.55 -21.97
CA SER A 168 -12.73 1.63 -22.95
C SER A 168 -14.17 2.18 -23.02
N GLN A 169 -15.18 1.36 -22.73
CA GLN A 169 -16.59 1.78 -22.68
C GLN A 169 -16.90 2.77 -21.54
N TRP A 170 -16.00 2.91 -20.57
CA TRP A 170 -16.12 3.93 -19.54
C TRP A 170 -15.84 5.34 -20.10
N HIS A 171 -15.14 5.45 -21.23
CA HIS A 171 -14.88 6.73 -21.88
C HIS A 171 -16.13 7.22 -22.64
N PRO A 172 -16.51 8.52 -22.50
CA PRO A 172 -17.72 9.06 -23.13
C PRO A 172 -17.74 8.88 -24.66
N GLU A 173 -16.63 9.13 -25.35
CA GLU A 173 -16.59 9.00 -26.82
C GLU A 173 -16.75 7.55 -27.29
N SER A 174 -16.18 6.58 -26.58
CA SER A 174 -16.30 5.17 -26.94
C SER A 174 -17.72 4.65 -26.68
N ARG A 175 -18.37 5.12 -25.61
CA ARG A 175 -19.78 4.83 -25.32
C ARG A 175 -20.72 5.46 -26.36
N LEU A 176 -20.44 6.70 -26.76
CA LEU A 176 -21.18 7.40 -27.80
C LEU A 176 -21.05 6.69 -29.15
N ALA A 177 -19.84 6.25 -29.52
CA ALA A 177 -19.62 5.49 -30.75
C ALA A 177 -20.42 4.18 -30.76
N GLU A 178 -20.42 3.43 -29.65
CA GLU A 178 -21.22 2.20 -29.55
C GLU A 178 -22.73 2.47 -29.62
N GLN A 179 -23.19 3.55 -29.00
CA GLN A 179 -24.59 3.99 -29.07
C GLN A 179 -25.01 4.32 -30.51
N VAL A 180 -24.23 5.13 -31.22
CA VAL A 180 -24.49 5.47 -32.64
C VAL A 180 -24.48 4.21 -33.52
N ARG A 181 -23.60 3.25 -33.25
CA ARG A 181 -23.57 1.95 -33.93
C ARG A 181 -24.85 1.15 -33.72
N LEU A 182 -25.39 1.12 -32.50
CA LEU A 182 -26.63 0.42 -32.18
C LEU A 182 -27.86 1.07 -32.83
N GLU A 183 -27.86 2.40 -32.96
CA GLU A 183 -28.89 3.16 -33.68
C GLU A 183 -28.84 2.88 -35.19
N GLU A 184 -27.65 2.85 -35.80
CA GLU A 184 -27.49 2.54 -37.24
C GLU A 184 -27.89 1.10 -37.58
N LEU A 185 -27.67 0.16 -36.66
CA LEU A 185 -28.09 -1.24 -36.80
C LEU A 185 -29.58 -1.46 -36.53
N GLY A 186 -30.33 -0.42 -36.15
CA GLY A 186 -31.75 -0.51 -35.82
C GLY A 186 -32.05 -1.33 -34.57
N VAL A 187 -31.05 -1.52 -33.70
CA VAL A 187 -31.18 -2.27 -32.43
C VAL A 187 -31.66 -1.37 -31.30
N ALA A 188 -31.38 -0.07 -31.37
CA ALA A 188 -31.89 0.92 -30.41
C ALA A 188 -33.27 1.45 -30.82
N GLU A 189 -34.24 1.42 -29.92
CA GLU A 189 -35.61 1.93 -30.14
C GLU A 189 -35.68 3.47 -30.26
N SER A 190 -34.71 4.20 -29.68
CA SER A 190 -34.69 5.66 -29.67
C SER A 190 -33.27 6.22 -29.72
N THR A 191 -33.13 7.42 -30.29
CA THR A 191 -31.89 8.21 -30.17
C THR A 191 -31.75 8.78 -28.76
N THR A 192 -30.51 9.04 -28.35
CA THR A 192 -30.19 9.64 -27.04
C THR A 192 -29.81 11.12 -27.21
N GLU A 193 -29.95 11.93 -26.15
CA GLU A 193 -29.51 13.34 -26.19
C GLU A 193 -28.03 13.48 -26.61
N ALA A 194 -27.18 12.52 -26.23
CA ALA A 194 -25.77 12.49 -26.59
C ALA A 194 -25.55 12.19 -28.09
N SER A 195 -26.34 11.28 -28.69
CA SER A 195 -26.28 11.00 -30.13
C SER A 195 -26.84 12.16 -30.95
N ASP A 196 -27.92 12.79 -30.48
CA ASP A 196 -28.54 13.93 -31.16
C ASP A 196 -27.63 15.16 -31.13
N ALA A 197 -27.00 15.43 -29.98
CA ALA A 197 -25.97 16.47 -29.86
C ALA A 197 -24.77 16.21 -30.77
N PHE A 198 -24.34 14.94 -30.91
CA PHE A 198 -23.27 14.58 -31.83
C PHE A 198 -23.67 14.80 -33.29
N ARG A 199 -24.87 14.38 -33.71
CA ARG A 199 -25.37 14.60 -35.07
C ARG A 199 -25.52 16.10 -35.38
N GLY A 200 -25.85 16.92 -34.39
CA GLY A 200 -25.88 18.40 -34.50
C GLY A 200 -24.50 19.07 -34.56
N SER A 201 -23.42 18.38 -34.19
CA SER A 201 -22.05 18.93 -34.17
C SER A 201 -21.37 19.02 -35.54
N GLY A 202 -21.96 18.41 -36.58
CA GLY A 202 -21.42 18.40 -37.94
C GLY A 202 -20.22 17.47 -38.16
N ARG A 203 -19.79 16.72 -37.15
CA ARG A 203 -18.77 15.66 -37.29
C ARG A 203 -19.33 14.46 -38.04
N SER A 204 -18.52 13.84 -38.91
CA SER A 204 -18.93 12.61 -39.58
C SER A 204 -18.87 11.42 -38.63
N VAL A 205 -19.78 10.45 -38.83
CA VAL A 205 -19.81 9.20 -38.06
C VAL A 205 -18.49 8.43 -38.22
N GLU A 206 -17.90 8.44 -39.42
CA GLU A 206 -16.59 7.82 -39.67
C GLU A 206 -15.49 8.44 -38.79
N GLN A 207 -15.47 9.77 -38.64
CA GLN A 207 -14.50 10.43 -37.76
C GLN A 207 -14.70 10.04 -36.28
N LEU A 208 -15.95 9.79 -35.85
CA LEU A 208 -16.25 9.30 -34.50
C LEU A 208 -15.73 7.87 -34.30
N TYR A 209 -15.96 6.97 -35.25
CA TYR A 209 -15.45 5.60 -35.17
C TYR A 209 -13.92 5.54 -35.18
N GLN A 210 -13.26 6.31 -36.04
CA GLN A 210 -11.79 6.41 -36.05
C GLN A 210 -11.24 6.98 -34.74
N SER A 211 -11.89 7.99 -34.18
CA SER A 211 -11.53 8.53 -32.86
C SER A 211 -11.74 7.48 -31.76
N ALA A 212 -12.84 6.73 -31.78
CA ALA A 212 -13.11 5.68 -30.81
C ALA A 212 -12.12 4.51 -30.92
N LEU A 213 -11.74 4.11 -32.13
CA LEU A 213 -10.78 3.04 -32.40
C LEU A 213 -9.36 3.40 -31.95
N SER A 214 -8.89 4.62 -32.25
CA SER A 214 -7.58 5.09 -31.79
C SER A 214 -7.51 5.12 -30.25
N ARG A 215 -8.54 5.64 -29.59
CA ARG A 215 -8.65 5.62 -28.12
C ARG A 215 -8.71 4.20 -27.56
N ARG A 216 -9.43 3.29 -28.20
CA ARG A 216 -9.47 1.87 -27.79
C ARG A 216 -8.08 1.24 -27.84
N ASN A 217 -7.28 1.53 -28.86
CA ASN A 217 -5.92 1.00 -28.98
C ASN A 217 -5.00 1.53 -27.86
N ASP A 218 -5.17 2.81 -27.49
CA ASP A 218 -4.48 3.38 -26.31
C ASP A 218 -4.87 2.61 -25.04
N PHE A 219 -6.16 2.30 -24.84
CA PHE A 219 -6.61 1.50 -23.70
C PHE A 219 -6.03 0.08 -23.70
N VAL A 220 -5.80 -0.54 -24.86
CA VAL A 220 -5.15 -1.86 -24.95
C VAL A 220 -3.70 -1.78 -24.49
N THR A 221 -2.93 -0.84 -25.04
CA THR A 221 -1.50 -0.68 -24.67
C THR A 221 -1.35 -0.30 -23.20
N LEU A 222 -2.16 0.62 -22.70
CA LEU A 222 -2.14 1.07 -21.31
C LEU A 222 -2.70 0.04 -20.34
N GLY A 223 -3.75 -0.68 -20.71
CA GLY A 223 -4.29 -1.80 -19.94
C GLY A 223 -3.24 -2.89 -19.78
N GLY A 224 -2.53 -3.23 -20.86
CA GLY A 224 -1.38 -4.12 -20.83
C GLY A 224 -0.26 -3.60 -19.91
N LEU A 225 0.10 -2.32 -20.00
CA LEU A 225 1.10 -1.70 -19.13
C LEU A 225 0.72 -1.76 -17.64
N LEU A 226 -0.54 -1.45 -17.31
CA LEU A 226 -1.08 -1.53 -15.94
C LEU A 226 -1.05 -2.96 -15.42
N GLY A 227 -1.42 -3.91 -16.28
CA GLY A 227 -1.34 -5.35 -16.01
C GLY A 227 0.09 -5.78 -15.71
N ALA A 228 1.04 -5.45 -16.58
CA ALA A 228 2.45 -5.75 -16.39
C ALA A 228 3.00 -5.14 -15.09
N TRP A 229 2.67 -3.87 -14.79
CA TRP A 229 3.01 -3.22 -13.52
C TRP A 229 2.46 -3.96 -12.31
N THR A 230 1.18 -4.33 -12.35
CA THR A 230 0.51 -5.08 -11.28
C THR A 230 1.19 -6.44 -11.06
N GLY A 231 1.46 -7.17 -12.14
CA GLY A 231 2.18 -8.44 -12.09
C GLY A 231 3.60 -8.29 -11.53
N LEU A 232 4.31 -7.21 -11.87
CA LEU A 232 5.65 -6.90 -11.37
C LEU A 232 5.62 -6.62 -9.86
N VAL A 233 4.68 -5.81 -9.39
CA VAL A 233 4.50 -5.52 -7.96
C VAL A 233 4.19 -6.80 -7.18
N ILE A 234 3.30 -7.66 -7.69
CA ILE A 234 2.96 -8.95 -7.08
C ILE A 234 4.20 -9.87 -7.06
N GLY A 235 4.89 -10.00 -8.18
CA GLY A 235 6.11 -10.82 -8.30
C GLY A 235 7.19 -10.37 -7.34
N PHE A 236 7.50 -9.07 -7.29
CA PHE A 236 8.46 -8.49 -6.34
C PHE A 236 8.06 -8.78 -4.89
N LYS A 237 6.77 -8.67 -4.58
CA LYS A 237 6.27 -8.96 -3.23
C LYS A 237 6.38 -10.43 -2.85
N LEU A 238 6.07 -11.36 -3.76
CA LEU A 238 6.26 -12.80 -3.53
C LEU A 238 7.73 -13.15 -3.28
N ILE A 239 8.63 -12.54 -4.06
CA ILE A 239 10.08 -12.67 -3.85
C ILE A 239 10.46 -12.09 -2.48
N HIS A 240 10.04 -10.86 -2.18
CA HIS A 240 10.34 -10.19 -0.90
C HIS A 240 9.87 -10.98 0.32
N LEU A 241 8.66 -11.55 0.27
CA LEU A 241 8.11 -12.42 1.33
C LEU A 241 8.86 -13.76 1.44
N SER A 242 9.47 -14.23 0.35
CA SER A 242 10.28 -15.45 0.33
C SER A 242 11.72 -15.22 0.80
N VAL A 243 12.23 -13.98 0.67
CA VAL A 243 13.57 -13.59 1.16
C VAL A 243 13.51 -13.36 2.67
N ARG A 244 14.12 -14.27 3.42
CA ARG A 244 14.27 -14.12 4.87
C ARG A 244 15.58 -13.41 5.18
N ARG A 245 15.49 -12.23 5.80
CA ARG A 245 16.66 -11.48 6.31
C ARG A 245 16.92 -11.89 7.75
N ARG A 246 18.19 -12.13 8.10
CA ARG A 246 18.60 -12.38 9.49
C ARG A 246 18.44 -11.09 10.30
N ARG A 247 17.80 -11.19 11.46
CA ARG A 247 17.66 -10.13 12.45
C ARG A 247 17.99 -10.74 13.80
N ASP A 248 18.98 -10.17 14.48
CA ASP A 248 19.36 -10.65 15.81
C ASP A 248 18.53 -9.96 16.91
N ASP A 249 17.99 -8.76 16.63
CA ASP A 249 17.20 -7.94 17.55
C ASP A 249 15.82 -7.55 17.01
N TYR A 250 14.96 -6.98 17.87
CA TYR A 250 13.72 -6.30 17.48
C TYR A 250 14.04 -5.03 16.68
N GLN A 251 13.41 -4.88 15.51
CA GLN A 251 13.68 -3.72 14.66
C GLN A 251 12.41 -3.11 14.06
N ALA A 252 12.36 -1.78 14.01
CA ALA A 252 11.28 -1.04 13.35
C ALA A 252 11.32 -1.22 11.83
N ASP A 253 10.14 -1.47 11.23
CA ASP A 253 9.93 -1.49 9.79
C ASP A 253 10.07 -0.06 9.23
N ARG A 254 10.91 0.13 8.21
CA ARG A 254 11.15 1.44 7.61
C ARG A 254 9.91 1.98 6.90
N ALA A 255 9.14 1.10 6.29
CA ALA A 255 7.98 1.43 5.48
C ALA A 255 6.68 1.55 6.30
N GLY A 256 6.61 0.86 7.44
CA GLY A 256 5.45 0.86 8.32
C GLY A 256 5.57 1.76 9.56
N CYS A 257 6.78 2.14 9.97
CA CYS A 257 6.99 2.95 11.18
C CYS A 257 6.83 4.44 10.88
N VAL A 258 6.00 5.11 11.68
CA VAL A 258 5.75 6.56 11.59
C VAL A 258 6.63 7.36 12.58
N SER A 259 7.59 6.69 13.25
CA SER A 259 8.50 7.31 14.22
C SER A 259 7.80 8.07 15.36
N CYS A 260 6.63 7.60 15.80
CA CYS A 260 5.88 8.21 16.91
C CYS A 260 6.58 8.16 18.28
N GLY A 261 7.72 7.46 18.40
CA GLY A 261 8.52 7.40 19.63
C GLY A 261 7.94 6.57 20.77
N ARG A 262 6.70 6.04 20.67
CA ARG A 262 6.07 5.26 21.74
C ARG A 262 6.89 4.04 22.20
N CYS A 263 7.63 3.41 21.29
CA CYS A 263 8.51 2.29 21.62
C CYS A 263 9.68 2.66 22.54
N TYR A 264 10.19 3.89 22.50
CA TYR A 264 11.27 4.35 23.39
C TYR A 264 10.80 4.46 24.84
N TRP A 265 9.60 5.00 25.05
CA TRP A 265 9.02 5.17 26.39
C TRP A 265 8.78 3.86 27.14
N TYR A 266 8.64 2.75 26.43
CA TYR A 266 8.44 1.42 27.02
C TYR A 266 9.69 0.53 26.93
N CYS A 267 10.77 1.02 26.31
CA CYS A 267 12.03 0.29 26.23
C CYS A 267 12.77 0.43 27.57
N PRO A 268 13.06 -0.67 28.30
CA PRO A 268 13.72 -0.59 29.60
C PRO A 268 15.18 -0.13 29.47
N VAL A 269 15.89 -0.56 28.42
CA VAL A 269 17.26 -0.11 28.11
C VAL A 269 17.32 1.41 27.90
N GLU A 270 16.32 1.96 27.22
CA GLU A 270 16.21 3.40 27.02
C GLU A 270 15.92 4.15 28.33
N LYS A 271 15.08 3.59 29.21
CA LYS A 271 14.83 4.15 30.54
C LYS A 271 16.06 4.17 31.43
N VAL A 272 16.88 3.10 31.40
CA VAL A 272 18.17 3.06 32.11
C VAL A 272 19.12 4.12 31.56
N ARG A 273 19.24 4.25 30.23
CA ARG A 273 20.07 5.30 29.60
C ARG A 273 19.65 6.71 30.05
N LEU A 274 18.34 6.95 30.16
CA LEU A 274 17.79 8.23 30.62
C LEU A 274 17.86 8.44 32.14
N GLY A 275 18.31 7.43 32.90
CA GLY A 275 18.37 7.49 34.38
C GLY A 275 17.01 7.44 35.07
N LEU A 276 15.97 6.94 34.38
CA LEU A 276 14.61 6.82 34.92
C LEU A 276 14.42 5.59 35.82
N ILE A 277 15.22 4.54 35.60
CA ILE A 277 15.26 3.31 36.40
C ILE A 277 16.72 2.90 36.59
N SER A 278 17.02 2.21 37.69
CA SER A 278 18.39 1.78 37.99
C SER A 278 18.81 0.49 37.28
N ASP A 279 17.85 -0.40 37.03
CA ASP A 279 18.09 -1.69 36.37
C ASP A 279 16.90 -2.04 35.45
N VAL A 280 17.21 -2.80 34.40
CA VAL A 280 16.25 -3.32 33.42
C VAL A 280 15.22 -4.24 34.09
N SER A 281 15.62 -4.98 35.12
CA SER A 281 14.76 -5.92 35.85
C SER A 281 13.52 -5.26 36.46
N GLU A 282 13.62 -3.98 36.85
CA GLU A 282 12.53 -3.18 37.43
C GLU A 282 11.37 -2.93 36.46
N ALA A 283 11.64 -2.99 35.15
CA ALA A 283 10.66 -2.70 34.11
C ALA A 283 10.13 -3.96 33.40
N LEU A 284 10.58 -5.16 33.79
CA LEU A 284 10.11 -6.43 33.24
C LEU A 284 8.94 -6.98 34.08
N PRO A 285 7.91 -7.58 33.47
CA PRO A 285 6.84 -8.25 34.21
C PRO A 285 7.39 -9.44 35.03
N ASP A 286 6.81 -9.70 36.20
CA ASP A 286 7.21 -10.79 37.10
C ASP A 286 7.32 -12.13 36.35
N GLY A 287 8.50 -12.74 36.39
CA GLY A 287 8.79 -14.05 35.78
C GLY A 287 9.44 -14.02 34.38
N GLN A 288 9.66 -12.84 33.77
CA GLN A 288 10.31 -12.73 32.47
C GLN A 288 11.80 -12.35 32.61
N MET A 289 12.70 -13.34 32.55
CA MET A 289 14.15 -13.05 32.51
C MET A 289 14.59 -12.65 31.09
N PRO A 290 15.48 -11.66 30.93
CA PRO A 290 15.99 -11.28 29.63
C PRO A 290 16.75 -12.46 29.01
N THR A 291 16.37 -12.84 27.79
CA THR A 291 17.01 -13.96 27.05
C THR A 291 18.26 -13.51 26.27
N GLY A 292 18.66 -12.24 26.41
CA GLY A 292 19.90 -11.68 25.86
C GLY A 292 21.01 -11.61 26.93
N PRO A 293 22.26 -11.33 26.54
CA PRO A 293 23.31 -11.05 27.52
C PRO A 293 22.83 -9.89 28.40
N LEU A 294 22.79 -10.12 29.71
CA LEU A 294 22.61 -9.08 30.71
C LEU A 294 23.79 -8.13 30.58
N VAL A 295 23.66 -7.10 29.75
CA VAL A 295 24.52 -5.93 29.88
C VAL A 295 24.15 -5.38 31.25
N GLN A 296 25.03 -5.58 32.23
CA GLN A 296 24.99 -4.84 33.49
C GLN A 296 25.19 -3.37 33.12
N LEU A 297 24.11 -2.70 32.73
CA LEU A 297 24.02 -1.25 32.70
C LEU A 297 23.86 -0.82 34.15
N THR A 298 24.89 -1.08 34.97
CA THR A 298 25.02 -0.38 36.24
C THR A 298 25.14 1.10 35.90
N VAL A 299 24.37 1.93 36.61
CA VAL A 299 24.39 3.39 36.50
C VAL A 299 25.82 3.85 36.80
N GLY A 300 26.64 3.93 35.75
CA GLY A 300 28.09 4.04 35.84
C GLY A 300 28.58 5.21 35.03
N GLY A 301 28.52 6.40 35.64
CA GLY A 301 29.40 7.52 35.32
C GLY A 301 29.11 8.24 34.01
N LYS A 302 28.41 9.37 34.15
CA LYS A 302 28.51 10.56 33.29
C LYS A 302 29.96 10.73 32.81
N LYS A 303 30.26 10.41 31.54
CA LYS A 303 31.50 10.85 30.90
C LYS A 303 31.24 12.20 30.27
N SER A 304 31.90 13.20 30.86
CA SER A 304 32.16 14.54 30.35
C SER A 304 32.65 14.52 28.91
#